data_AF-A0AAV4RRS5-F1
#
_entry.id   AF-A0AAV4RRS5-F1
#
_cell.length_a   1.000
_cell.length_b   1.000
_cell.length_c   1.000
_cell.angle_alpha   90.00
_cell.angle_beta   90.00
_cell.angle_gamma   90.00
#
_symmetry.space_group_name_H-M   'P 1'
#
loop_
_entity.id
_entity.type
_entity.pdbx_description
1 polymer ?
#
loop_
_entity_poly.entity_id
_entity_poly.type
_entity_poly.pdbx_seq_one_letter_code
_entity_poly.pdbx_strand_id
1 'polypeptide(L)'
;MPSDTIPVSKPTDMTVIKIGYGNESQKERKRGRTWLRFLDDACTNRNYSTKTKTEKSQGNRSTHNELEKNRRAHLRHCLEKLKELVPLGPESSRHTTLGLLTKAKAFIKVLEEKDRKNKEQKELLLQHQRKLTRRLNELGCFNVTTHKNERSVNIALGLLCLLTHLLQKLMKWT
;
A
#
# COMPACT_ATOMS: atom_id res chain seq x y z
N MET A 1 20.82 44.94 23.33
CA MET A 1 20.04 44.87 22.08
C MET A 1 20.84 43.99 21.12
N PRO A 2 20.26 42.95 20.48
CA PRO A 2 18.89 42.42 20.49
C PRO A 2 18.80 41.18 21.42
N SER A 3 17.69 40.76 22.03
CA SER A 3 16.27 40.64 21.63
C SER A 3 16.04 39.66 20.50
N ASP A 4 16.16 38.36 20.77
CA ASP A 4 15.52 37.33 19.94
C ASP A 4 14.64 36.43 20.80
N THR A 5 13.39 36.90 20.87
CA THR A 5 12.21 36.17 21.33
C THR A 5 12.05 34.91 20.48
N ILE A 6 12.30 33.73 21.06
CA ILE A 6 11.89 32.46 20.44
C ILE A 6 10.36 32.43 20.46
N PRO A 7 9.69 32.33 19.29
CA PRO A 7 8.24 32.26 19.25
C PRO A 7 7.83 30.90 19.81
N VAL A 8 7.13 30.94 20.95
CA VAL A 8 6.42 29.79 21.52
C VAL A 8 5.37 29.37 20.49
N SER A 9 5.72 28.36 19.69
CA SER A 9 4.78 27.67 18.81
C SER A 9 3.67 27.07 19.67
N LYS A 10 2.43 27.49 19.35
CA LYS A 10 1.18 27.04 19.96
C LYS A 10 1.12 25.50 20.05
N PRO A 11 0.33 24.93 20.98
CA PRO A 11 0.14 23.49 21.05
C PRO A 11 -0.58 23.07 19.76
N THR A 12 0.19 22.57 18.79
CA THR A 12 -0.37 21.82 17.69
C THR A 12 -0.92 20.55 18.29
N ASP A 13 -2.24 20.57 18.45
CA ASP A 13 -3.16 19.46 18.24
C ASP A 13 -2.43 18.16 17.89
N MET A 14 -2.63 17.12 18.71
CA MET A 14 -2.23 15.75 18.37
C MET A 14 -3.09 15.27 17.19
N THR A 15 -2.94 15.92 16.03
CA THR A 15 -3.24 15.33 14.76
C THR A 15 -2.37 14.10 14.71
N VAL A 16 -3.02 12.96 14.97
CA VAL A 16 -2.58 11.61 14.66
C VAL A 16 -1.54 11.71 13.55
N ILE A 17 -0.28 11.45 13.86
CA ILE A 17 0.74 11.25 12.84
C ILE A 17 0.22 10.08 12.04
N LYS A 18 -0.51 10.41 10.97
CA LYS A 18 -1.09 9.47 10.02
C LYS A 18 0.10 9.05 9.19
N ILE A 19 0.97 8.22 9.77
CA ILE A 19 2.04 7.54 9.03
C ILE A 19 1.28 6.79 7.94
N GLY A 20 1.38 7.31 6.73
CA GLY A 20 0.52 6.96 5.62
C GLY A 20 0.77 5.55 5.13
N TYR A 21 0.14 4.57 5.77
CA TYR A 21 -0.04 3.21 5.25
C TYR A 21 -1.39 3.07 4.49
N GLY A 22 -1.93 4.18 3.94
CA GLY A 22 -3.26 4.23 3.32
C GLY A 22 -3.30 3.93 1.82
N ASN A 23 -2.15 3.78 1.15
CA ASN A 23 -2.09 3.83 -0.31
C ASN A 23 -1.68 2.52 -1.00
N GLU A 24 -1.30 1.48 -0.26
CA GLU A 24 -0.92 0.18 -0.86
C GLU A 24 -2.13 -0.50 -1.50
N SER A 25 -3.26 -0.53 -0.79
CA SER A 25 -4.49 -1.18 -1.28
C SER A 25 -5.07 -0.53 -2.54
N GLN A 26 -4.89 0.79 -2.73
CA GLN A 26 -5.30 1.50 -3.94
C GLN A 26 -4.33 1.22 -5.11
N LYS A 27 -3.03 1.12 -4.85
CA LYS A 27 -1.99 0.81 -5.85
C LYS A 27 -2.09 -0.65 -6.32
N GLU A 28 -2.32 -1.59 -5.39
CA GLU A 28 -2.60 -3.01 -5.70
C GLU A 28 -3.91 -3.17 -6.47
N ARG A 29 -4.99 -2.47 -6.11
CA ARG A 29 -6.26 -2.49 -6.87
C ARG A 29 -6.13 -1.91 -8.28
N LYS A 30 -5.23 -0.93 -8.49
CA LYS A 30 -4.93 -0.39 -9.84
C LYS A 30 -4.10 -1.38 -10.66
N ARG A 31 -3.12 -2.06 -10.05
CA ARG A 31 -2.39 -3.17 -10.68
C ARG A 31 -3.33 -4.31 -11.07
N GLY A 32 -4.18 -4.79 -10.15
CA GLY A 32 -5.15 -5.85 -10.41
C GLY A 32 -6.15 -5.52 -11.54
N ARG A 33 -6.61 -4.26 -11.62
CA ARG A 33 -7.44 -3.78 -12.74
C ARG A 33 -6.70 -3.72 -14.08
N THR A 34 -5.42 -3.36 -14.05
CA THR A 34 -4.56 -3.38 -15.25
C THR A 34 -4.36 -4.80 -15.75
N TRP A 35 -4.11 -5.75 -14.85
CA TRP A 35 -4.01 -7.18 -15.15
C TRP A 35 -5.30 -7.74 -15.78
N LEU A 36 -6.47 -7.44 -15.20
CA LEU A 36 -7.75 -7.87 -15.76
C LEU A 36 -7.98 -7.35 -17.19
N ARG A 37 -7.61 -6.09 -17.47
CA ARG A 37 -7.69 -5.52 -18.82
C ARG A 37 -6.69 -6.17 -19.79
N PHE A 38 -5.50 -6.49 -19.30
CA PHE A 38 -4.47 -7.20 -20.07
C PHE A 38 -4.89 -8.62 -20.47
N LEU A 39 -5.62 -9.32 -19.59
CA LEU A 39 -6.18 -10.65 -19.84
C LEU A 39 -7.39 -10.59 -20.80
N ASP A 40 -8.22 -9.57 -20.70
CA ASP A 40 -9.37 -9.38 -21.60
C ASP A 40 -8.90 -9.20 -23.06
N ASP A 41 -7.90 -8.34 -23.29
CA ASP A 41 -7.26 -8.12 -24.60
C ASP A 41 -6.52 -9.36 -25.16
N ALA A 42 -6.24 -10.37 -24.33
CA ALA A 42 -5.70 -11.64 -24.81
C ALA A 42 -6.79 -12.58 -25.38
N CYS A 43 -8.04 -12.39 -24.97
CA CYS A 43 -9.16 -13.29 -25.29
C CYS A 43 -10.17 -12.70 -26.28
N THR A 44 -10.20 -11.38 -26.51
CA THR A 44 -11.30 -10.67 -27.18
C THR A 44 -11.22 -10.52 -28.70
N ASN A 45 -10.42 -11.28 -29.45
CA ASN A 45 -10.62 -11.32 -30.92
C ASN A 45 -11.74 -12.30 -31.30
N ARG A 46 -12.96 -11.92 -30.90
CA ARG A 46 -14.18 -12.70 -30.98
C ARG A 46 -14.77 -12.66 -32.39
N ASN A 47 -14.13 -13.31 -33.35
CA ASN A 47 -14.78 -13.74 -34.59
C ASN A 47 -15.36 -15.15 -34.44
N TYR A 48 -16.20 -15.35 -33.42
CA TYR A 48 -17.08 -16.52 -33.37
C TYR A 48 -18.32 -16.20 -34.21
N SER A 49 -18.16 -16.20 -35.53
CA SER A 49 -19.29 -16.08 -36.45
C SER A 49 -20.08 -17.39 -36.40
N THR A 50 -21.14 -17.42 -35.59
CA THR A 50 -22.27 -18.36 -35.73
C THR A 50 -22.82 -18.24 -37.15
N LYS A 51 -22.48 -19.20 -38.04
CA LYS A 51 -23.20 -19.36 -39.31
C LYS A 51 -23.60 -20.81 -39.50
N THR A 52 -24.91 -20.96 -39.60
CA THR A 52 -25.70 -22.13 -39.96
C THR A 52 -25.13 -22.80 -41.21
N LYS A 53 -24.99 -24.13 -41.15
CA LYS A 53 -24.46 -24.96 -42.24
C LYS A 53 -25.52 -25.12 -43.33
N THR A 54 -25.19 -24.69 -44.55
CA THR A 54 -25.74 -25.24 -45.79
C THR A 54 -24.62 -25.40 -46.83
N GLU A 55 -24.42 -26.65 -47.25
CA GLU A 55 -23.67 -27.23 -48.37
C GLU A 55 -22.55 -26.47 -49.14
N LYS A 56 -21.34 -27.08 -49.20
CA LYS A 56 -20.62 -27.55 -50.42
C LYS A 56 -19.12 -27.81 -50.13
N SER A 57 -18.61 -28.98 -50.50
CA SER A 57 -17.37 -29.59 -49.98
C SER A 57 -16.03 -28.99 -50.43
N GLN A 58 -16.02 -27.97 -51.30
CA GLN A 58 -14.78 -27.44 -51.89
C GLN A 58 -14.34 -26.08 -51.29
N GLY A 59 -15.29 -25.25 -50.82
CA GLY A 59 -15.02 -24.01 -50.09
C GLY A 59 -14.66 -24.22 -48.61
N ASN A 60 -14.89 -25.42 -48.08
CA ASN A 60 -14.65 -25.77 -46.68
C ASN A 60 -13.16 -25.94 -46.34
N ARG A 61 -12.31 -26.31 -47.32
CA ARG A 61 -10.89 -26.55 -47.06
C ARG A 61 -10.08 -25.27 -46.90
N SER A 62 -10.33 -24.28 -47.76
CA SER A 62 -9.66 -22.98 -47.69
C SER A 62 -10.08 -22.19 -46.44
N THR A 63 -11.39 -22.15 -46.15
CA THR A 63 -11.92 -21.55 -44.91
C THR A 63 -11.36 -22.24 -43.66
N HIS A 64 -11.30 -23.57 -43.62
CA HIS A 64 -10.67 -24.30 -42.51
C HIS A 64 -9.19 -23.94 -42.33
N ASN A 65 -8.42 -23.83 -43.42
CA ASN A 65 -7.00 -23.48 -43.36
C ASN A 65 -6.79 -22.04 -42.85
N GLU A 66 -7.62 -21.10 -43.28
CA GLU A 66 -7.56 -19.72 -42.77
C GLU A 66 -7.93 -19.64 -41.27
N LEU A 67 -8.95 -20.39 -40.84
CA LEU A 67 -9.30 -20.48 -39.41
C LEU A 67 -8.15 -21.07 -38.58
N GLU A 68 -7.49 -22.12 -39.07
CA GLU A 68 -6.35 -22.72 -38.37
C GLU A 68 -5.11 -21.81 -38.35
N LYS A 69 -4.85 -21.07 -39.44
CA LYS A 69 -3.80 -20.05 -39.47
C LYS A 69 -4.07 -18.96 -38.44
N ASN A 70 -5.31 -18.46 -38.37
CA ASN A 70 -5.72 -17.46 -37.40
C ASN A 70 -5.57 -17.99 -35.95
N ARG A 71 -6.03 -19.21 -35.68
CA ARG A 71 -5.87 -19.88 -34.39
C ARG A 71 -4.40 -20.01 -33.99
N ARG A 72 -3.52 -20.41 -34.93
CA ARG A 72 -2.07 -20.51 -34.69
C ARG A 72 -1.42 -19.15 -34.45
N ALA A 73 -1.86 -18.10 -35.14
CA ALA A 73 -1.39 -16.75 -34.89
C ALA A 73 -1.77 -16.26 -33.49
N HIS A 74 -3.02 -16.49 -33.09
CA HIS A 74 -3.51 -16.17 -31.74
C HIS A 74 -2.73 -16.91 -30.64
N LEU A 75 -2.48 -18.21 -30.83
CA LEU A 75 -1.67 -18.98 -29.89
C LEU A 75 -0.25 -18.41 -29.72
N ARG A 76 0.42 -18.05 -30.84
CA ARG A 76 1.75 -17.44 -30.77
C ARG A 76 1.73 -16.12 -30.00
N HIS A 77 0.72 -15.28 -30.26
CA HIS A 77 0.53 -14.02 -29.55
C HIS A 77 0.36 -14.22 -28.03
N CYS A 78 -0.48 -15.18 -27.63
CA CYS A 78 -0.67 -15.51 -26.21
C CYS A 78 0.63 -16.00 -25.55
N LEU A 79 1.41 -16.83 -26.25
CA LEU A 79 2.70 -17.31 -25.75
C LEU A 79 3.73 -16.18 -25.65
N GLU A 80 3.71 -15.20 -26.54
CA GLU A 80 4.60 -14.04 -26.48
C GLU A 80 4.29 -13.17 -25.27
N LYS A 81 3.01 -12.84 -25.06
CA LYS A 81 2.55 -12.15 -23.84
C LYS A 81 2.97 -12.89 -22.57
N LEU A 82 2.86 -14.22 -22.54
CA LEU A 82 3.27 -15.01 -21.38
C LEU A 82 4.77 -14.86 -21.08
N LYS A 83 5.62 -14.73 -22.10
CA LYS A 83 7.08 -14.54 -21.89
C LYS A 83 7.41 -13.21 -21.23
N GLU A 84 6.67 -12.15 -21.52
CA GLU A 84 6.89 -10.83 -20.90
C GLU A 84 6.64 -10.86 -19.38
N LEU A 85 5.76 -11.76 -18.93
CA LEU A 85 5.34 -11.86 -17.54
C LEU A 85 6.22 -12.81 -16.70
N VAL A 86 6.77 -13.84 -17.34
CA VAL A 86 7.60 -14.84 -16.68
C VAL A 86 9.07 -14.40 -16.77
N PRO A 87 9.81 -14.35 -15.65
CA PRO A 87 11.23 -14.04 -15.70
C PRO A 87 12.01 -15.22 -16.31
N LEU A 88 12.18 -15.19 -17.64
CA LEU A 88 12.77 -16.30 -18.40
C LEU A 88 14.28 -16.21 -18.62
N GLY A 89 14.91 -15.10 -18.23
CA GLY A 89 16.32 -14.82 -18.50
C GLY A 89 16.60 -14.52 -19.98
N PRO A 90 17.85 -14.18 -20.35
CA PRO A 90 18.23 -13.76 -21.70
C PRO A 90 18.13 -14.87 -22.77
N GLU A 91 17.82 -16.11 -22.41
CA GLU A 91 17.54 -17.22 -23.35
C GLU A 91 16.13 -17.13 -23.96
N SER A 92 15.66 -15.91 -24.24
CA SER A 92 14.27 -15.61 -24.59
C SER A 92 13.91 -15.85 -26.07
N SER A 93 14.82 -16.42 -26.85
CA SER A 93 14.59 -16.71 -28.28
C SER A 93 14.31 -18.20 -28.55
N ARG A 94 14.78 -19.12 -27.69
CA ARG A 94 14.78 -20.58 -27.93
C ARG A 94 13.88 -21.42 -27.00
N HIS A 95 13.12 -20.81 -26.12
CA HIS A 95 12.26 -21.56 -25.19
C HIS A 95 11.12 -22.30 -25.92
N THR A 96 10.97 -23.58 -25.56
CA THR A 96 9.88 -24.45 -26.00
C THR A 96 8.57 -24.08 -25.29
N THR A 97 7.42 -24.36 -25.92
CA THR A 97 6.10 -24.12 -25.32
C THR A 97 5.96 -24.81 -23.97
N LEU A 98 6.43 -26.05 -23.85
CA LEU A 98 6.38 -26.81 -22.60
C LEU A 98 7.27 -26.18 -21.52
N GLY A 99 8.50 -25.78 -21.86
CA GLY A 99 9.42 -25.13 -20.91
C GLY A 99 8.85 -23.81 -20.37
N LEU A 100 8.20 -23.03 -21.23
CA LEU A 100 7.51 -21.80 -20.85
C LEU A 100 6.38 -22.07 -19.86
N LEU A 101 5.50 -23.03 -20.14
CA LEU A 101 4.37 -23.36 -19.27
C LEU A 101 4.82 -23.89 -17.90
N THR A 102 5.85 -24.74 -17.87
CA THR A 102 6.43 -25.26 -16.63
C THR A 102 7.02 -24.15 -15.77
N LYS A 103 7.79 -23.23 -16.39
CA LYS A 103 8.36 -22.07 -15.68
C LYS A 103 7.28 -21.10 -15.20
N ALA A 104 6.24 -20.85 -16.01
CA ALA A 104 5.09 -20.03 -15.61
C ALA A 104 4.40 -20.60 -14.36
N LYS A 105 4.14 -21.91 -14.35
CA LYS A 105 3.55 -22.61 -13.19
C LYS A 105 4.44 -22.49 -11.94
N ALA A 106 5.75 -22.63 -12.09
CA ALA A 106 6.69 -22.46 -10.99
C ALA A 106 6.73 -21.00 -10.49
N PHE A 107 6.68 -20.03 -11.42
CA PHE A 107 6.71 -18.61 -11.07
C PHE A 107 5.48 -18.18 -10.28
N ILE A 108 4.29 -18.68 -10.62
CA ILE A 108 3.07 -18.46 -9.82
C ILE A 108 3.30 -18.90 -8.35
N LYS A 109 3.84 -20.10 -8.14
CA LYS A 109 4.13 -20.59 -6.78
C LYS A 109 5.12 -19.70 -6.02
N VAL A 110 6.15 -19.20 -6.71
CA VAL A 110 7.13 -18.27 -6.11
C VAL A 110 6.46 -16.95 -5.73
N LEU A 111 5.58 -16.42 -6.57
CA LEU A 111 4.82 -15.21 -6.28
C LEU A 111 3.88 -15.39 -5.09
N GLU A 112 3.16 -16.51 -5.02
CA GLU A 112 2.27 -16.85 -3.89
C GLU A 112 3.05 -16.90 -2.57
N GLU A 113 4.21 -17.55 -2.57
CA GLU A 113 5.09 -17.64 -1.41
C GLU A 113 5.65 -16.27 -1.00
N LYS A 114 6.02 -15.44 -1.98
CA LYS A 114 6.48 -14.07 -1.73
C LYS A 114 5.37 -13.21 -1.13
N ASP A 115 4.15 -13.33 -1.64
CA ASP A 115 2.99 -12.60 -1.11
C ASP A 115 2.65 -13.05 0.31
N ARG A 116 2.76 -14.34 0.61
CA ARG A 116 2.62 -14.87 1.97
C ARG A 116 3.63 -14.23 2.93
N LYS A 117 4.92 -14.26 2.59
CA LYS A 117 5.98 -13.63 3.40
C LYS A 117 5.77 -12.13 3.56
N ASN A 118 5.40 -11.42 2.50
CA ASN A 118 5.13 -9.99 2.56
C ASN A 118 3.97 -9.65 3.50
N LYS A 119 2.91 -10.47 3.51
CA LYS A 119 1.80 -10.33 4.45
C LYS A 119 2.25 -10.51 5.89
N GLU A 120 3.03 -11.55 6.17
CA GLU A 120 3.59 -11.80 7.51
C GLU A 120 4.47 -10.64 7.99
N GLN A 121 5.36 -10.14 7.13
CA GLN A 121 6.21 -8.98 7.46
C GLN A 121 5.38 -7.72 7.73
N LYS A 122 4.34 -7.48 6.91
CA LYS A 122 3.42 -6.36 7.13
C LYS A 122 2.71 -6.47 8.48
N GLU A 123 2.24 -7.66 8.84
CA GLU A 123 1.59 -7.90 10.13
C GLU A 123 2.53 -7.66 11.31
N LEU A 124 3.78 -8.14 11.23
CA LEU A 124 4.82 -7.89 12.23
C LEU A 124 5.07 -6.38 12.39
N LEU A 125 5.25 -5.66 11.29
CA LEU A 125 5.43 -4.21 11.30
C LEU A 125 4.24 -3.49 11.93
N LEU A 126 3.00 -3.91 11.63
CA LEU A 126 1.79 -3.34 12.24
C LEU A 126 1.70 -3.66 13.75
N GLN A 127 2.13 -4.84 14.18
CA GLN A 127 2.25 -5.15 15.61
C GLN A 127 3.29 -4.26 16.29
N HIS A 128 4.45 -4.04 15.67
CA HIS A 128 5.50 -3.17 16.19
C HIS A 128 5.03 -1.72 16.29
N GLN A 129 4.37 -1.21 15.24
CA GLN A 129 3.77 0.12 15.25
C GLN A 129 2.78 0.27 16.42
N ARG A 130 1.88 -0.70 16.63
CA ARG A 130 0.94 -0.68 17.75
C ARG A 130 1.64 -0.63 19.11
N LYS A 131 2.72 -1.40 19.30
CA LYS A 131 3.52 -1.37 20.53
C LYS A 131 4.13 0.02 20.75
N LEU A 132 4.72 0.60 19.72
CA LEU A 132 5.33 1.93 19.78
C LEU A 132 4.29 3.03 20.06
N THR A 133 3.14 2.99 19.41
CA THR A 133 2.05 3.93 19.66
C THR A 133 1.54 3.86 21.11
N ARG A 134 1.44 2.65 21.69
CA ARG A 134 1.09 2.50 23.12
C ARG A 134 2.13 3.16 24.03
N ARG A 135 3.43 2.92 23.78
CA ARG A 135 4.51 3.55 24.55
C ARG A 135 4.48 5.07 24.45
N LEU A 136 4.26 5.61 23.26
CA LEU A 136 4.13 7.06 23.08
C LEU A 136 2.91 7.62 23.83
N ASN A 137 1.78 6.91 23.83
CA ASN A 137 0.59 7.33 24.56
C ASN A 137 0.78 7.26 26.09
N GLU A 138 1.47 6.24 26.60
CA GLU A 138 1.86 6.13 28.02
C GLU A 138 2.71 7.33 28.45
N LEU A 139 3.75 7.65 27.68
CA LEU A 139 4.62 8.81 27.95
C LEU A 139 3.88 10.15 27.78
N GLY A 140 3.03 10.27 26.77
CA GLY A 140 2.20 11.46 26.56
C GLY A 140 1.24 11.71 27.72
N CYS A 141 0.60 10.66 28.24
CA CYS A 141 -0.28 10.75 29.42
C CYS A 141 0.49 11.13 30.68
N PHE A 142 1.66 10.53 30.91
CA PHE A 142 2.54 10.88 32.03
C PHE A 142 2.99 12.35 31.99
N ASN A 143 3.31 12.86 30.80
CA ASN A 143 3.69 14.27 30.64
C ASN A 143 2.53 15.23 30.91
N VAL A 144 1.27 14.82 30.65
CA VAL A 144 0.10 15.63 30.97
C VAL A 144 -0.17 15.71 32.48
N THR A 145 0.02 14.60 33.22
CA THR A 145 -0.20 14.59 34.68
C THR A 145 0.89 15.37 35.42
N THR A 146 2.14 15.24 35.01
CA THR A 146 3.26 16.02 35.56
C THR A 146 3.07 17.52 35.31
N HIS A 147 2.69 17.94 34.11
CA HIS A 147 2.49 19.36 33.80
C HIS A 147 1.28 19.98 34.53
N LYS A 148 0.24 19.18 34.82
CA LYS A 148 -0.88 19.59 35.67
C LYS A 148 -0.44 19.77 37.12
N ASN A 149 0.35 18.84 37.65
CA ASN A 149 0.90 18.94 39.00
C ASN A 149 1.80 20.17 39.14
N GLU A 150 2.68 20.44 38.17
CA GLU A 150 3.51 21.64 38.18
C GLU A 150 2.69 22.93 38.12
N ARG A 151 1.63 23.00 37.31
CA ARG A 151 0.75 24.18 37.27
C ARG A 151 0.05 24.42 38.60
N SER A 152 -0.48 23.36 39.22
CA SER A 152 -1.12 23.46 40.54
C SER A 152 -0.14 23.93 41.62
N VAL A 153 1.10 23.40 41.62
CA VAL A 153 2.16 23.82 42.55
C VAL A 153 2.55 25.28 42.32
N ASN A 154 2.71 25.71 41.08
CA ASN A 154 3.04 27.09 40.74
C ASN A 154 1.93 28.09 41.15
N ILE A 155 0.65 27.72 40.97
CA ILE A 155 -0.48 28.54 41.44
C ILE A 155 -0.46 28.68 42.97
N ALA A 156 -0.24 27.59 43.69
CA ALA A 156 -0.17 27.60 45.16
C ALA A 156 0.99 28.49 45.68
N LEU A 157 2.17 28.38 45.06
CA LEU A 157 3.32 29.24 45.40
C LEU A 157 3.03 30.73 45.12
N GLY A 158 2.34 31.05 44.02
CA GLY A 158 1.95 32.42 43.70
C GLY A 158 0.96 33.01 44.71
N LEU A 159 -0.05 32.23 45.13
CA LEU A 159 -0.99 32.64 46.17
C LEU A 159 -0.30 32.87 47.52
N LEU A 160 0.67 32.02 47.89
CA LEU A 160 1.45 32.19 49.10
C LEU A 160 2.30 33.47 49.06
N CYS A 161 2.89 33.79 47.91
CA CYS A 161 3.63 35.03 47.69
C CYS A 161 2.73 36.28 47.84
N LEU A 162 1.52 36.25 47.28
CA LEU A 162 0.56 37.35 47.43
C LEU A 162 0.10 37.52 48.88
N LEU A 163 -0.16 36.41 49.58
CA LEU A 163 -0.56 36.43 50.98
C LEU A 163 0.54 37.02 51.86
N THR A 164 1.80 36.60 51.65
CA THR A 164 2.95 37.15 52.39
C THR A 164 3.14 38.65 52.13
N HIS A 165 2.96 39.11 50.88
CA HIS A 165 2.98 40.54 50.55
C HIS A 165 1.85 41.33 51.23
N LEU A 166 0.63 40.79 51.25
CA LEU A 166 -0.51 41.43 51.92
C LEU A 166 -0.28 41.53 53.43
N LEU A 167 0.23 40.46 54.06
CA LEU A 167 0.57 40.47 55.48
C LEU A 167 1.67 41.48 55.80
N GLN A 168 2.73 41.56 55.00
CA GLN A 168 3.76 42.60 55.15
C GLN A 168 3.20 44.01 54.99
N LYS A 169 2.21 44.20 54.11
CA LYS A 169 1.57 45.51 53.91
C LYS A 169 0.67 45.88 55.09
N LEU A 170 -0.08 44.92 55.63
CA LEU A 170 -0.92 45.11 56.82
C LEU A 170 -0.08 45.42 58.07
N MET A 171 1.03 44.70 58.28
CA MET A 171 1.95 44.92 59.41
C MET A 171 2.67 46.28 59.39
N LYS A 172 2.77 46.94 58.22
CA LYS A 172 3.32 48.30 58.10
C LYS A 172 2.28 49.40 58.32
N TRP A 173 1.00 49.02 58.36
CA TRP A 173 -0.14 49.91 58.57
C TRP A 173 -0.61 49.94 60.03
N THR A 174 -0.03 49.07 60.87
CA THR A 174 -0.14 49.07 62.34
C THR A 174 1.08 49.74 62.95
#